data_AF-A0A923A538-F1
#
_entry.id   AF-A0A923A538-F1
#
_cell.length_a   1.000
_cell.length_b   1.000
_cell.length_c   1.000
_cell.angle_alpha   90.00
_cell.angle_beta   90.00
_cell.angle_gamma   90.00
#
_symmetry.space_group_name_H-M   'P 1'
#
loop_
_entity.id
_entity.type
_entity.pdbx_description
1 polymer ?
#
loop_
_entity_poly.entity_id
_entity_poly.type
_entity_poly.pdbx_seq_one_letter_code
_entity_poly.pdbx_strand_id
1 'polypeptide(L)'
;MTQETNDKQRSRLGYGSTYTRGMKSDLENGKGNKAVLGGQVWTVSPDKGSANQNPCVWMQTGAVKFKSCNNFYDCTTCKYDFGMQKKVDSGKQISWQDAMRRRSSLDRICRHSLTHRIENRACAYNYQCGTCDFDQYFEDILSSKIGSSPFETNEIRGIKLPVGYSFHNGHTWARVESGGFIRVGLDDFSMKLFGKADAFDLPLMGKELNHGVPGWGINRKGNVADVLSPIDGVITEVNPNVRENPEITNREPFEKGWLFAVRTADINKTMKQLMKDTESLDWMNGEIDTLEKMIEAVAGPLAVDGGYLADDIFGALPELGWTNLAKTFLKT
;
A
#
# COMPACT_ATOMS: atom_id res chain seq x y z
N MET A 1 -2.94 -19.91 -57.36
CA MET A 1 -2.15 -19.20 -56.34
C MET A 1 -3.04 -18.97 -55.12
N THR A 2 -3.00 -19.94 -54.22
CA THR A 2 -3.78 -19.99 -52.99
C THR A 2 -3.23 -18.99 -51.98
N GLN A 3 -4.05 -18.00 -51.60
CA GLN A 3 -3.83 -17.17 -50.43
C GLN A 3 -4.24 -17.98 -49.19
N GLU A 4 -3.27 -18.41 -48.38
CA GLU A 4 -3.52 -18.90 -47.03
C GLU A 4 -3.69 -17.69 -46.10
N THR A 5 -4.93 -17.50 -45.63
CA THR A 5 -5.28 -16.58 -44.54
C THR A 5 -4.75 -17.13 -43.22
N ASN A 6 -3.63 -16.61 -42.74
CA ASN A 6 -3.09 -16.95 -41.41
C ASN A 6 -3.60 -15.93 -40.37
N ASP A 7 -4.89 -16.03 -40.06
CA ASP A 7 -5.54 -15.20 -39.03
C ASP A 7 -5.26 -15.79 -37.64
N LYS A 8 -4.11 -15.41 -37.06
CA LYS A 8 -3.85 -15.66 -35.63
C LYS A 8 -4.65 -14.65 -34.82
N GLN A 9 -5.87 -15.03 -34.45
CA GLN A 9 -6.73 -14.30 -33.52
C GLN A 9 -5.94 -13.86 -32.27
N ARG A 10 -5.68 -12.56 -32.15
CA ARG A 10 -5.10 -11.93 -30.96
C ARG A 10 -6.20 -11.80 -29.91
N SER A 11 -6.22 -12.68 -28.92
CA SER A 11 -7.08 -12.50 -27.75
C SER A 11 -6.44 -11.45 -26.82
N ARG A 12 -7.06 -10.27 -26.75
CA ARG A 12 -6.76 -9.23 -25.76
C ARG A 12 -7.46 -9.58 -24.44
N LEU A 13 -6.90 -10.53 -23.69
CA LEU A 13 -7.29 -10.78 -22.30
C LEU A 13 -6.14 -10.39 -21.39
N GLY A 14 -6.25 -9.19 -20.78
CA GLY A 14 -5.53 -8.80 -19.57
C GLY A 14 -4.06 -8.38 -19.69
N TYR A 15 -3.77 -7.19 -19.14
CA TYR A 15 -2.45 -6.71 -18.69
C TYR A 15 -1.27 -6.82 -19.68
N GLY A 16 -1.31 -6.03 -20.76
CA GLY A 16 -0.12 -5.51 -21.47
C GLY A 16 0.99 -6.52 -21.83
N SER A 17 0.63 -7.79 -22.00
CA SER A 17 1.53 -8.89 -22.30
C SER A 17 0.95 -9.69 -23.44
N THR A 18 1.74 -9.94 -24.47
CA THR A 18 1.32 -10.81 -25.56
C THR A 18 1.52 -12.27 -25.14
N TYR A 19 0.42 -13.02 -25.11
CA TYR A 19 0.44 -14.47 -24.93
C TYR A 19 0.63 -15.14 -26.28
N THR A 20 1.67 -15.95 -26.41
CA THR A 20 1.87 -16.81 -27.58
C THR A 20 1.92 -18.25 -27.14
N ARG A 21 1.12 -19.08 -27.82
CA ARG A 21 1.09 -20.53 -27.60
C ARG A 21 2.43 -21.11 -28.06
N GLY A 22 3.17 -21.72 -27.13
CA GLY A 22 4.46 -22.36 -27.41
C GLY A 22 4.29 -23.83 -27.79
N MET A 23 5.29 -24.40 -28.46
CA MET A 23 5.42 -25.84 -28.69
C MET A 23 6.17 -26.51 -27.53
N LYS A 24 5.96 -27.82 -27.31
CA LYS A 24 6.67 -28.58 -26.26
C LYS A 24 8.20 -28.51 -26.39
N SER A 25 8.72 -28.38 -27.60
CA SER A 25 10.15 -28.19 -27.91
C SER A 25 10.71 -26.86 -27.43
N ASP A 26 9.86 -25.86 -27.18
CA ASP A 26 10.31 -24.55 -26.69
C ASP A 26 10.68 -24.58 -25.21
N LEU A 27 10.40 -25.67 -24.50
CA LEU A 27 10.80 -25.90 -23.11
C LEU A 27 12.33 -25.86 -22.93
N GLU A 28 13.09 -26.23 -23.96
CA GLU A 28 14.54 -26.43 -23.87
C GLU A 28 15.38 -25.15 -24.11
N ASN A 29 14.83 -24.10 -24.71
CA ASN A 29 15.63 -22.95 -25.23
C ASN A 29 15.54 -21.60 -24.45
N GLY A 30 15.13 -21.61 -23.17
CA GLY A 30 15.47 -20.54 -22.20
C GLY A 30 15.04 -19.07 -22.46
N LYS A 31 14.15 -18.75 -23.42
CA LYS A 31 13.66 -17.37 -23.64
C LYS A 31 12.22 -17.18 -23.14
N GLY A 32 12.03 -16.27 -22.17
CA GLY A 32 10.72 -15.84 -21.64
C GLY A 32 10.28 -16.52 -20.35
N ASN A 33 9.45 -15.84 -19.55
CA ASN A 33 8.79 -16.42 -18.37
C ASN A 33 7.67 -17.34 -18.87
N LYS A 34 7.79 -18.64 -18.61
CA LYS A 34 6.85 -19.67 -19.10
C LYS A 34 5.81 -19.96 -18.02
N ALA A 35 4.54 -19.96 -18.39
CA ALA A 35 3.44 -20.38 -17.52
C ALA A 35 2.69 -21.55 -18.18
N VAL A 36 2.33 -22.56 -17.39
CA VAL A 36 1.49 -23.67 -17.84
C VAL A 36 0.08 -23.44 -17.32
N LEU A 37 -0.85 -23.15 -18.22
CA LEU A 37 -2.27 -22.97 -17.92
C LEU A 37 -3.05 -24.02 -18.70
N GLY A 38 -3.83 -24.86 -18.01
CA GLY A 38 -4.66 -25.88 -18.64
C GLY A 38 -3.90 -26.95 -19.45
N GLY A 39 -2.67 -27.30 -19.05
CA GLY A 39 -1.86 -28.31 -19.73
C GLY A 39 -1.16 -27.84 -21.03
N GLN A 40 -1.21 -26.54 -21.33
CA GLN A 40 -0.56 -25.95 -22.50
C GLN A 40 0.54 -24.96 -22.09
N VAL A 41 1.63 -24.93 -22.85
CA VAL A 41 2.80 -24.06 -22.59
C VAL A 41 2.55 -22.69 -23.23
N TRP A 42 2.56 -21.64 -22.40
CA TRP A 42 2.44 -20.27 -22.85
C TRP A 42 3.75 -19.51 -22.64
N THR A 43 4.14 -18.76 -23.66
CA THR A 43 5.27 -17.84 -23.58
C THR A 43 4.71 -16.45 -23.33
N VAL A 44 5.03 -15.86 -22.17
CA VAL A 44 4.64 -14.50 -21.82
C VAL A 44 5.79 -13.57 -22.21
N SER A 45 5.55 -12.73 -23.22
CA SER A 45 6.47 -11.63 -23.56
C SER A 45 5.84 -10.33 -23.10
N PRO A 46 6.51 -9.53 -22.25
CA PRO A 46 6.04 -8.19 -21.94
C PRO A 46 6.04 -7.36 -23.22
N ASP A 47 4.94 -6.68 -23.52
CA ASP A 47 4.85 -5.85 -24.72
C ASP A 47 5.92 -4.75 -24.68
N LYS A 48 6.54 -4.44 -25.82
CA LYS A 48 7.54 -3.35 -25.96
C LYS A 48 7.02 -1.94 -25.61
N GLY A 49 5.76 -1.83 -25.19
CA GLY A 49 5.12 -0.58 -24.77
C GLY A 49 4.25 -0.73 -23.52
N SER A 50 4.38 -1.80 -22.72
CA SER A 50 3.74 -1.78 -21.40
C SER A 50 4.44 -0.70 -20.57
N ALA A 51 3.69 0.37 -20.28
CA ALA A 51 4.18 1.45 -19.43
C ALA A 51 4.67 0.82 -18.12
N ASN A 52 5.93 1.05 -17.78
CA ASN A 52 6.48 0.61 -16.52
C ASN A 52 5.69 1.31 -15.42
N GLN A 53 4.86 0.58 -14.66
CA GLN A 53 3.94 1.19 -13.70
C GLN A 53 4.66 2.03 -12.65
N ASN A 54 5.91 1.67 -12.32
CA ASN A 54 6.77 2.37 -11.38
C ASN A 54 8.18 2.51 -11.98
N PRO A 55 8.43 3.48 -12.89
CA PRO A 55 9.75 3.63 -13.49
C PRO A 55 10.75 4.16 -12.47
N CYS A 56 11.93 3.56 -12.37
CA CYS A 56 12.99 4.06 -11.47
C CYS A 56 13.46 5.45 -11.89
N VAL A 57 13.86 6.30 -10.93
CA VAL A 57 14.39 7.65 -11.20
C VAL A 57 15.53 7.61 -12.24
N TRP A 58 16.45 6.65 -12.15
CA TRP A 58 17.50 6.47 -13.16
C TRP A 58 16.94 6.25 -14.58
N MET A 59 15.82 5.54 -14.72
CA MET A 59 15.15 5.32 -16.00
C MET A 59 14.38 6.57 -16.45
N GLN A 60 13.60 7.17 -15.55
CA GLN A 60 12.80 8.37 -15.84
C GLN A 60 13.65 9.55 -16.34
N THR A 61 14.85 9.69 -15.78
CA THR A 61 15.80 10.74 -16.15
C THR A 61 16.53 10.45 -17.46
N GLY A 62 16.47 9.22 -17.96
CA GLY A 62 17.20 8.75 -19.14
C GLY A 62 18.65 8.33 -18.86
N ALA A 63 19.07 8.29 -17.58
CA ALA A 63 20.39 7.79 -17.20
C ALA A 63 20.55 6.29 -17.47
N VAL A 64 19.45 5.51 -17.44
CA VAL A 64 19.41 4.11 -17.88
C VAL A 64 18.20 3.83 -18.77
N LYS A 65 18.29 2.78 -19.61
CA LYS A 65 17.23 2.46 -20.58
C LYS A 65 15.98 1.85 -19.95
N PHE A 66 16.13 0.91 -19.02
CA PHE A 66 15.02 0.19 -18.44
C PHE A 66 15.33 -0.22 -17.00
N LYS A 67 14.55 0.27 -16.05
CA LYS A 67 14.58 -0.15 -14.66
C LYS A 67 13.27 0.23 -13.98
N SER A 68 12.54 -0.74 -13.46
CA SER A 68 11.42 -0.51 -12.54
C SER A 68 11.91 -0.31 -11.12
N CYS A 69 11.25 0.61 -10.41
CA CYS A 69 11.37 0.80 -8.99
C CYS A 69 10.56 -0.28 -8.27
N ASN A 70 11.20 -1.00 -7.35
CA ASN A 70 10.59 -1.98 -6.47
C ASN A 70 10.93 -1.71 -4.99
N ASN A 71 11.43 -0.49 -4.71
CA ASN A 71 11.79 -0.02 -3.37
C ASN A 71 11.01 1.24 -3.01
N PHE A 72 9.82 1.44 -3.61
CA PHE A 72 8.90 2.53 -3.27
C PHE A 72 9.57 3.92 -3.29
N TYR A 73 10.53 4.12 -4.18
CA TYR A 73 11.33 5.35 -4.29
C TYR A 73 12.10 5.74 -3.02
N ASP A 74 12.29 4.83 -2.07
CA ASP A 74 13.32 4.96 -1.06
C ASP A 74 14.69 4.68 -1.70
N CYS A 75 15.23 5.68 -2.39
CA CYS A 75 16.54 5.58 -3.01
C CYS A 75 17.66 5.43 -1.96
N THR A 76 17.45 5.93 -0.73
CA THR A 76 18.48 5.94 0.33
C THR A 76 18.83 4.56 0.85
N THR A 77 17.91 3.59 0.75
CA THR A 77 18.15 2.19 1.13
C THR A 77 18.27 1.26 -0.10
N CYS A 78 18.21 1.81 -1.31
CA CYS A 78 18.11 1.02 -2.53
C CYS A 78 19.46 0.44 -2.96
N LYS A 79 19.60 -0.89 -2.90
CA LYS A 79 20.81 -1.62 -3.37
C LYS A 79 21.21 -1.28 -4.82
N TYR A 80 20.24 -1.06 -5.70
CA TYR A 80 20.50 -0.69 -7.08
C TYR A 80 21.09 0.73 -7.18
N ASP A 81 20.53 1.69 -6.44
CA ASP A 81 21.01 3.07 -6.39
C ASP A 81 22.46 3.12 -5.89
N PHE A 82 22.76 2.45 -4.78
CA PHE A 82 24.12 2.30 -4.27
C PHE A 82 25.09 1.73 -5.31
N GLY A 83 24.67 0.69 -6.05
CA GLY A 83 25.48 0.10 -7.12
C GLY A 83 25.71 1.05 -8.29
N MET A 84 24.71 1.87 -8.64
CA MET A 84 24.82 2.88 -9.67
C MET A 84 25.72 4.04 -9.25
N GLN A 85 25.63 4.49 -8.00
CA GLN A 85 26.50 5.54 -7.47
C GLN A 85 27.98 5.14 -7.56
N LYS A 86 28.34 3.90 -7.23
CA LYS A 86 29.72 3.40 -7.44
C LYS A 86 30.18 3.46 -8.90
N LYS A 87 29.27 3.29 -9.86
CA LYS A 87 29.60 3.44 -11.30
C LYS A 87 29.77 4.90 -11.69
N VAL A 88 29.01 5.80 -11.07
CA VAL A 88 29.18 7.25 -11.21
C VAL A 88 30.55 7.67 -10.67
N ASP A 89 30.90 7.21 -9.46
CA ASP A 89 32.16 7.56 -8.80
C ASP A 89 33.39 7.04 -9.60
N SER A 90 33.22 5.95 -10.34
CA SER A 90 34.24 5.41 -11.26
C SER A 90 34.18 5.98 -12.68
N GLY A 91 33.31 6.97 -12.94
CA GLY A 91 33.17 7.64 -14.25
C GLY A 91 32.53 6.78 -15.36
N LYS A 92 32.04 5.57 -15.04
CA LYS A 92 31.46 4.63 -16.00
C LYS A 92 30.00 4.93 -16.34
N GLN A 93 29.37 5.83 -15.60
CA GLN A 93 27.94 6.11 -15.68
C GLN A 93 27.68 7.56 -15.28
N ILE A 94 26.72 8.23 -15.93
CA ILE A 94 26.23 9.53 -15.47
C ILE A 94 25.22 9.34 -14.35
N SER A 95 25.20 10.23 -13.35
CA SER A 95 24.17 10.23 -12.32
C SER A 95 22.80 10.61 -12.90
N TRP A 96 21.71 10.22 -12.23
CA TRP A 96 20.38 10.66 -12.63
C TRP A 96 20.23 12.18 -12.49
N GLN A 97 20.90 12.79 -11.51
CA GLN A 97 20.96 14.23 -11.30
C GLN A 97 21.62 14.91 -12.49
N ASP A 98 22.76 14.39 -12.96
CA ASP A 98 23.46 14.94 -14.13
C ASP A 98 22.66 14.77 -15.41
N ALA A 99 21.97 13.63 -15.57
CA ALA A 99 21.05 13.44 -16.67
C ALA A 99 19.95 14.51 -16.69
N MET A 100 19.42 14.87 -15.52
CA MET A 100 18.44 15.95 -15.41
C MET A 100 19.03 17.35 -15.60
N ARG A 101 20.26 17.60 -15.14
CA ARG A 101 20.94 18.90 -15.33
C ARG A 101 21.13 19.26 -16.81
N ARG A 102 21.15 18.27 -17.70
CA ARG A 102 21.26 18.46 -19.15
C ARG A 102 19.94 18.89 -19.82
N ARG A 103 18.81 18.84 -19.09
CA ARG A 103 17.50 19.22 -19.63
C ARG A 103 17.28 20.73 -19.56
N SER A 104 16.29 21.21 -20.32
CA SER A 104 15.85 22.61 -20.24
C SER A 104 15.36 22.96 -18.82
N SER A 105 15.26 24.25 -18.49
CA SER A 105 14.80 24.69 -17.17
C SER A 105 13.44 24.13 -16.76
N LEU A 106 12.46 24.09 -17.68
CA LEU A 106 11.12 23.58 -17.41
C LEU A 106 11.07 22.05 -17.31
N ASP A 107 11.96 21.35 -18.03
CA ASP A 107 12.05 19.89 -18.00
C ASP A 107 12.87 19.36 -16.81
N ARG A 108 13.47 20.26 -16.02
CA ARG A 108 14.19 19.92 -14.79
C ARG A 108 13.20 19.67 -13.65
N ILE A 109 12.43 18.59 -13.73
CA ILE A 109 11.41 18.22 -12.74
C ILE A 109 12.06 17.83 -11.39
N CYS A 110 11.48 18.30 -10.29
CA CYS A 110 11.87 18.02 -8.90
C CYS A 110 11.87 16.51 -8.60
N ARG A 111 12.78 16.07 -7.71
CA ARG A 111 12.84 14.65 -7.29
C ARG A 111 11.49 14.16 -6.76
N HIS A 112 10.78 14.99 -5.97
CA HIS A 112 9.50 14.60 -5.38
C HIS A 112 8.40 14.44 -6.42
N SER A 113 8.46 15.18 -7.53
CA SER A 113 7.58 14.95 -8.68
C SER A 113 7.95 13.67 -9.43
N LEU A 114 9.25 13.41 -9.65
CA LEU A 114 9.71 12.17 -10.28
C LEU A 114 9.33 10.91 -9.47
N THR A 115 9.29 11.03 -8.15
CA THR A 115 8.89 9.93 -7.25
C THR A 115 7.40 9.94 -6.92
N HIS A 116 6.59 10.76 -7.59
CA HIS A 116 5.13 10.88 -7.39
C HIS A 116 4.72 11.22 -5.94
N ARG A 117 5.59 11.92 -5.20
CA ARG A 117 5.28 12.46 -3.86
C ARG A 117 4.57 13.80 -3.94
N ILE A 118 4.67 14.48 -5.08
CA ILE A 118 3.91 15.68 -5.47
C ILE A 118 3.63 15.62 -6.98
N GLU A 119 2.71 16.45 -7.46
CA GLU A 119 2.36 16.51 -8.88
C GLU A 119 3.49 17.11 -9.71
N ASN A 120 3.55 18.45 -9.84
CA ASN A 120 4.44 19.11 -10.80
C ASN A 120 5.20 20.26 -10.16
N ARG A 121 6.51 20.07 -9.96
CA ARG A 121 7.42 21.11 -9.50
C ARG A 121 8.72 21.04 -10.28
N ALA A 122 9.22 22.16 -10.80
CA ALA A 122 10.56 22.26 -11.35
C ALA A 122 11.61 22.42 -10.24
N CYS A 123 12.81 21.90 -10.47
CA CYS A 123 13.96 21.99 -9.57
C CYS A 123 14.73 23.29 -9.83
N ALA A 124 14.77 24.18 -8.83
CA ALA A 124 15.58 25.39 -8.87
C ALA A 124 17.03 25.19 -8.37
N TYR A 125 17.29 24.09 -7.65
CA TYR A 125 18.55 23.87 -6.91
C TYR A 125 19.52 22.91 -7.61
N ASN A 126 19.40 22.71 -8.92
CA ASN A 126 20.27 21.81 -9.70
C ASN A 126 20.46 20.41 -9.07
N TYR A 127 19.40 19.89 -8.44
CA TYR A 127 19.37 18.60 -7.73
C TYR A 127 20.33 18.49 -6.54
N GLN A 128 20.82 19.60 -5.99
CA GLN A 128 21.47 19.67 -4.68
C GLN A 128 20.39 19.66 -3.59
N CYS A 129 19.70 18.53 -3.46
CA CYS A 129 18.50 18.48 -2.63
C CYS A 129 18.80 18.67 -1.13
N GLY A 130 19.99 18.26 -0.66
CA GLY A 130 20.40 18.45 0.74
C GLY A 130 20.53 19.92 1.18
N THR A 131 20.54 20.87 0.25
CA THR A 131 20.52 22.32 0.53
C THR A 131 19.27 23.01 0.00
N CYS A 132 18.26 22.23 -0.41
CA CYS A 132 17.01 22.77 -0.94
C CYS A 132 16.00 22.93 0.19
N ASP A 133 15.58 24.18 0.41
CA ASP A 133 14.54 24.57 1.36
C ASP A 133 13.23 23.77 1.21
N PHE A 134 12.79 23.55 -0.02
CA PHE A 134 11.60 22.76 -0.30
C PHE A 134 11.82 21.30 0.04
N ASP A 135 13.02 20.76 -0.20
CA ASP A 135 13.31 19.37 0.12
C ASP A 135 13.24 19.13 1.63
N GLN A 136 13.89 20.02 2.38
CA GLN A 136 13.86 20.01 3.83
C GLN A 136 12.42 20.14 4.35
N TYR A 137 11.68 21.16 3.91
CA TYR A 137 10.28 21.34 4.29
C TYR A 137 9.41 20.13 3.91
N PHE A 138 9.69 19.50 2.76
CA PHE A 138 8.92 18.36 2.30
C PHE A 138 9.11 17.15 3.21
N GLU A 139 10.36 16.78 3.51
CA GLU A 139 10.68 15.64 4.37
C GLU A 139 10.27 15.90 5.82
N ASP A 140 10.38 17.15 6.30
CA ASP A 140 10.10 17.49 7.68
C ASP A 140 8.59 17.65 7.96
N ILE A 141 7.80 18.10 6.97
CA ILE A 141 6.42 18.57 7.21
C ILE A 141 5.38 17.97 6.26
N LEU A 142 5.69 17.77 4.98
CA LEU A 142 4.66 17.43 3.97
C LEU A 142 4.54 15.94 3.66
N SER A 143 5.61 15.16 3.78
CA SER A 143 5.62 13.77 3.28
C SER A 143 4.52 12.88 3.88
N SER A 144 4.11 13.18 5.11
CA SER A 144 3.05 12.47 5.84
C SER A 144 1.66 13.08 5.68
N LYS A 145 1.59 14.35 5.26
CA LYS A 145 0.32 15.05 5.04
C LYS A 145 -0.23 14.77 3.65
N ILE A 146 0.65 14.51 2.69
CA ILE A 146 0.27 14.11 1.34
C ILE A 146 0.00 12.61 1.35
N GLY A 147 -1.20 12.23 1.78
CA GLY A 147 -1.70 10.87 1.59
C GLY A 147 -2.16 10.69 0.16
N SER A 148 -1.87 9.54 -0.43
CA SER A 148 -2.47 9.16 -1.69
C SER A 148 -3.84 8.53 -1.38
N SER A 149 -4.93 9.02 -1.97
CA SER A 149 -6.23 8.36 -1.85
C SER A 149 -6.18 6.99 -2.55
N PRO A 150 -6.98 6.01 -2.13
CA PRO A 150 -7.11 4.77 -2.88
C PRO A 150 -7.67 5.06 -4.27
N PHE A 151 -7.07 4.46 -5.30
CA PHE A 151 -7.55 4.61 -6.68
C PHE A 151 -8.85 3.83 -6.92
N GLU A 152 -8.99 2.70 -6.24
CA GLU A 152 -10.13 1.78 -6.35
C GLU A 152 -10.40 1.17 -4.96
N THR A 153 -11.66 0.94 -4.65
CA THR A 153 -12.08 0.35 -3.37
C THR A 153 -13.08 -0.76 -3.61
N ASN A 154 -12.78 -1.95 -3.10
CA ASN A 154 -13.72 -3.06 -3.03
C ASN A 154 -14.66 -2.84 -1.86
N GLU A 155 -15.86 -3.41 -1.93
CA GLU A 155 -16.83 -3.38 -0.84
C GLU A 155 -17.44 -4.76 -0.63
N ILE A 156 -17.46 -5.21 0.63
CA ILE A 156 -18.03 -6.49 1.03
C ILE A 156 -19.06 -6.22 2.12
N ARG A 157 -20.35 -6.42 1.81
CA ARG A 157 -21.47 -6.24 2.74
C ARG A 157 -21.39 -4.91 3.52
N GLY A 158 -21.05 -3.83 2.82
CA GLY A 158 -20.93 -2.49 3.39
C GLY A 158 -19.56 -2.16 3.98
N ILE A 159 -18.61 -3.10 4.02
CA ILE A 159 -17.26 -2.87 4.52
C ILE A 159 -16.32 -2.55 3.37
N LYS A 160 -15.61 -1.43 3.46
CA LYS A 160 -14.68 -0.96 2.43
C LYS A 160 -13.29 -1.56 2.57
N LEU A 161 -12.74 -2.06 1.47
CA LEU A 161 -11.36 -2.56 1.36
C LEU A 161 -10.68 -1.94 0.12
N PRO A 162 -9.88 -0.88 0.28
CA PRO A 162 -9.17 -0.27 -0.82
C PRO A 162 -8.11 -1.18 -1.45
N VAL A 163 -7.98 -1.10 -2.78
CA VAL A 163 -6.92 -1.77 -3.52
C VAL A 163 -5.57 -1.11 -3.20
N GLY A 164 -4.51 -1.92 -3.07
CA GLY A 164 -3.17 -1.44 -2.76
C GLY A 164 -2.87 -1.28 -1.26
N TYR A 165 -3.81 -1.64 -0.40
CA TYR A 165 -3.63 -1.74 1.06
C TYR A 165 -3.33 -3.18 1.46
N SER A 166 -2.64 -3.34 2.57
CA SER A 166 -2.39 -4.65 3.18
C SER A 166 -2.99 -4.69 4.58
N PHE A 167 -3.56 -5.81 4.98
CA PHE A 167 -4.35 -5.92 6.21
C PHE A 167 -3.72 -6.91 7.18
N HIS A 168 -3.88 -6.63 8.47
CA HIS A 168 -3.52 -7.50 9.57
C HIS A 168 -4.80 -8.01 10.24
N ASN A 169 -4.74 -9.22 10.79
CA ASN A 169 -5.90 -9.90 11.39
C ASN A 169 -6.44 -9.23 12.67
N GLY A 170 -5.75 -8.20 13.18
CA GLY A 170 -6.22 -7.30 14.24
C GLY A 170 -6.92 -6.04 13.71
N HIS A 171 -7.51 -6.09 12.51
CA HIS A 171 -8.26 -5.00 11.88
C HIS A 171 -7.50 -3.67 11.70
N THR A 172 -6.22 -3.79 11.36
CA THR A 172 -5.39 -2.66 10.96
C THR A 172 -4.94 -2.81 9.52
N TRP A 173 -4.82 -1.70 8.80
CA TRP A 173 -4.22 -1.66 7.48
C TRP A 173 -2.82 -1.04 7.54
N ALA A 174 -1.99 -1.43 6.56
CA ALA A 174 -0.69 -0.86 6.29
C ALA A 174 -0.56 -0.55 4.79
N ARG A 175 -0.05 0.65 4.47
CA ARG A 175 0.20 1.09 3.09
C ARG A 175 1.60 1.65 2.97
N VAL A 176 2.38 1.13 2.01
CA VAL A 176 3.70 1.68 1.71
C VAL A 176 3.54 2.93 0.86
N GLU A 177 4.15 4.01 1.31
CA GLU A 177 4.15 5.29 0.61
C GLU A 177 5.48 5.52 -0.12
N SER A 178 5.47 6.45 -1.07
CA SER A 178 6.68 6.85 -1.79
C SER A 178 7.68 7.52 -0.83
N GLY A 179 8.91 7.00 -0.80
CA GLY A 179 9.92 7.32 0.22
C GLY A 179 10.10 6.22 1.27
N GLY A 180 9.33 5.12 1.20
CA GLY A 180 9.57 3.89 1.96
C GLY A 180 9.04 3.89 3.40
N PHE A 181 8.27 4.89 3.80
CA PHE A 181 7.52 4.84 5.05
C PHE A 181 6.21 4.08 4.85
N ILE A 182 5.71 3.48 5.92
CA ILE A 182 4.49 2.68 5.91
C ILE A 182 3.48 3.39 6.82
N ARG A 183 2.35 3.83 6.26
CA ARG A 183 1.23 4.34 7.06
C ARG A 183 0.43 3.19 7.62
N VAL A 184 -0.02 3.34 8.86
CA VAL A 184 -0.85 2.37 9.57
C VAL A 184 -2.12 3.05 10.07
N GLY A 185 -3.24 2.36 10.00
CA GLY A 185 -4.52 2.81 10.57
C GLY A 185 -5.48 1.67 10.85
N LEU A 186 -6.67 2.01 11.36
CA LEU A 186 -7.78 1.07 11.54
C LEU A 186 -8.59 0.95 10.26
N ASP A 187 -9.06 -0.27 9.98
CA ASP A 187 -9.91 -0.53 8.83
C ASP A 187 -11.36 -0.06 9.05
N ASP A 188 -12.15 -0.09 7.97
CA ASP A 188 -13.56 0.30 8.00
C ASP A 188 -14.39 -0.61 8.93
N PHE A 189 -14.05 -1.90 9.00
CA PHE A 189 -14.74 -2.88 9.85
C PHE A 189 -14.64 -2.51 11.32
N SER A 190 -13.44 -2.30 11.84
CA SER A 190 -13.22 -1.94 13.25
C SER A 190 -13.89 -0.61 13.63
N MET A 191 -13.89 0.36 12.71
CA MET A 191 -14.54 1.66 12.93
C MET A 191 -16.07 1.57 12.95
N LYS A 192 -16.66 0.63 12.22
CA LYS A 192 -18.10 0.33 12.32
C LYS A 192 -18.43 -0.51 13.54
N LEU A 193 -17.55 -1.44 13.90
CA LEU A 193 -17.71 -2.33 15.05
C LEU A 193 -17.72 -1.56 16.37
N PHE A 194 -16.65 -0.81 16.63
CA PHE A 194 -16.50 -0.07 17.89
C PHE A 194 -17.20 1.29 17.86
N GLY A 195 -17.50 1.83 16.67
CA GLY A 195 -18.11 3.14 16.49
C GLY A 195 -17.10 4.28 16.68
N LYS A 196 -17.63 5.49 16.87
CA LYS A 196 -16.82 6.71 17.03
C LYS A 196 -15.90 6.61 18.25
N ALA A 197 -14.58 6.67 18.02
CA ALA A 197 -13.58 6.71 19.06
C ALA A 197 -13.58 8.08 19.79
N ASP A 198 -13.31 8.06 21.09
CA ASP A 198 -13.10 9.28 21.88
C ASP A 198 -11.63 9.69 21.89
N ALA A 199 -10.71 8.71 21.86
CA ALA A 199 -9.28 8.92 21.77
C ALA A 199 -8.55 7.65 21.29
N PHE A 200 -7.29 7.83 20.92
CA PHE A 200 -6.35 6.74 20.64
C PHE A 200 -5.10 6.87 21.53
N ASP A 201 -4.69 5.77 22.14
CA ASP A 201 -3.45 5.67 22.91
C ASP A 201 -2.27 5.45 21.95
N LEU A 202 -1.95 6.48 21.18
CA LEU A 202 -0.94 6.42 20.12
C LEU A 202 0.49 6.36 20.66
N PRO A 203 1.39 5.60 20.02
CA PRO A 203 2.77 5.48 20.44
C PRO A 203 3.53 6.80 20.22
N LEU A 204 4.65 6.98 20.92
CA LEU A 204 5.53 8.13 20.70
C LEU A 204 6.42 7.90 19.47
N MET A 205 6.82 9.00 18.81
CA MET A 205 7.85 8.95 17.77
C MET A 205 9.15 8.36 18.33
N GLY A 206 9.82 7.53 17.53
CA GLY A 206 11.02 6.79 17.92
C GLY A 206 10.74 5.48 18.66
N LYS A 207 9.49 5.18 19.05
CA LYS A 207 9.14 3.88 19.67
C LYS A 207 9.24 2.75 18.64
N GLU A 208 9.79 1.62 19.07
CA GLU A 208 9.79 0.37 18.31
C GLU A 208 8.44 -0.35 18.46
N LEU A 209 7.93 -0.84 17.33
CA LEU A 209 6.79 -1.73 17.23
C LEU A 209 7.26 -3.13 16.84
N ASN A 210 6.60 -4.14 17.40
CA ASN A 210 6.81 -5.54 17.07
C ASN A 210 5.52 -6.11 16.49
N HIS A 211 5.61 -6.78 15.35
CA HIS A 211 4.50 -7.41 14.67
C HIS A 211 3.73 -8.35 15.61
N GLY A 212 2.40 -8.22 15.63
CA GLY A 212 1.53 -9.06 16.46
C GLY A 212 1.60 -8.77 17.97
N VAL A 213 2.26 -7.70 18.39
CA VAL A 213 2.32 -7.26 19.80
C VAL A 213 1.50 -5.97 19.97
N PRO A 214 0.73 -5.81 21.08
CA PRO A 214 0.07 -4.55 21.40
C PRO A 214 1.02 -3.35 21.37
N GLY A 215 0.71 -2.36 20.54
CA GLY A 215 1.54 -1.17 20.36
C GLY A 215 0.88 0.14 20.80
N TRP A 216 -0.45 0.15 20.80
CA TRP A 216 -1.34 1.29 20.95
C TRP A 216 -2.78 0.80 21.20
N GLY A 217 -3.73 1.70 21.46
CA GLY A 217 -5.11 1.31 21.78
C GLY A 217 -6.18 2.31 21.34
N ILE A 218 -7.43 1.86 21.39
CA ILE A 218 -8.65 2.66 21.15
C ILE A 218 -9.42 2.87 22.45
N ASN A 219 -9.90 4.09 22.67
CA ASN A 219 -10.74 4.46 23.79
C ASN A 219 -12.12 4.92 23.31
N ARG A 220 -13.18 4.39 23.93
CA ARG A 220 -14.55 4.83 23.69
C ARG A 220 -15.45 4.64 24.91
N LYS A 221 -16.01 5.74 25.40
CA LYS A 221 -16.97 5.84 26.51
C LYS A 221 -16.49 5.09 27.75
N GLY A 222 -15.20 5.19 28.06
CA GLY A 222 -14.57 4.51 29.19
C GLY A 222 -14.16 3.06 28.92
N ASN A 223 -14.46 2.50 27.75
CA ASN A 223 -13.92 1.22 27.32
C ASN A 223 -12.58 1.42 26.60
N VAL A 224 -11.66 0.50 26.82
CA VAL A 224 -10.31 0.52 26.22
C VAL A 224 -10.04 -0.84 25.60
N ALA A 225 -9.46 -0.85 24.41
CA ALA A 225 -8.95 -2.06 23.77
C ALA A 225 -7.55 -1.78 23.22
N ASP A 226 -6.63 -2.71 23.48
CA ASP A 226 -5.33 -2.70 22.84
C ASP A 226 -5.45 -3.11 21.37
N VAL A 227 -4.49 -2.69 20.56
CA VAL A 227 -4.42 -3.07 19.15
C VAL A 227 -3.01 -3.55 18.81
N LEU A 228 -2.97 -4.70 18.13
CA LEU A 228 -1.73 -5.30 17.68
C LEU A 228 -1.06 -4.44 16.60
N SER A 229 0.26 -4.35 16.63
CA SER A 229 0.99 -3.74 15.52
C SER A 229 0.93 -4.66 14.29
N PRO A 230 0.55 -4.13 13.10
CA PRO A 230 0.58 -4.93 11.88
C PRO A 230 2.01 -5.26 11.42
N ILE A 231 3.01 -4.52 11.87
CA ILE A 231 4.37 -4.59 11.33
C ILE A 231 5.45 -4.33 12.39
N ASP A 232 6.65 -4.81 12.12
CA ASP A 232 7.86 -4.40 12.84
C ASP A 232 8.38 -3.06 12.32
N GLY A 233 8.90 -2.22 13.20
CA GLY A 233 9.61 -1.00 12.80
C GLY A 233 9.63 0.10 13.85
N VAL A 234 10.11 1.28 13.46
CA VAL A 234 10.20 2.46 14.33
C VAL A 234 9.17 3.50 13.88
N ILE A 235 8.40 4.04 14.83
CA ILE A 235 7.48 5.15 14.56
C ILE A 235 8.28 6.37 14.13
N THR A 236 8.03 6.86 12.93
CA THR A 236 8.61 8.11 12.44
C THR A 236 7.68 9.30 12.62
N GLU A 237 6.38 9.05 12.71
CA GLU A 237 5.39 10.12 12.84
C GLU A 237 4.07 9.61 13.41
N VAL A 238 3.33 10.51 14.06
CA VAL A 238 1.97 10.30 14.56
C VAL A 238 1.05 11.36 13.96
N ASN A 239 -0.13 10.98 13.49
CA ASN A 239 -1.07 11.90 12.84
C ASN A 239 -1.67 12.88 13.86
N PRO A 240 -1.33 14.19 13.80
CA PRO A 240 -1.85 15.17 14.76
C PRO A 240 -3.35 15.40 14.58
N ASN A 241 -3.88 15.27 13.37
CA ASN A 241 -5.30 15.51 13.09
C ASN A 241 -6.19 14.49 13.79
N VAL A 242 -5.76 13.22 13.88
CA VAL A 242 -6.50 12.18 14.60
C VAL A 242 -6.41 12.39 16.11
N ARG A 243 -5.29 12.89 16.62
CA ARG A 243 -5.16 13.23 18.05
C ARG A 243 -6.11 14.36 18.46
N GLU A 244 -6.33 15.33 17.60
CA GLU A 244 -7.26 16.44 17.82
C GLU A 244 -8.72 16.08 17.50
N ASN A 245 -8.93 15.30 16.44
CA ASN A 245 -10.25 14.85 16.01
C ASN A 245 -10.26 13.35 15.65
N PRO A 246 -10.43 12.47 16.65
CA PRO A 246 -10.43 11.01 16.45
C PRO A 246 -11.49 10.52 15.47
N GLU A 247 -12.60 11.24 15.31
CA GLU A 247 -13.71 10.84 14.43
C GLU A 247 -13.33 10.75 12.94
N ILE A 248 -12.18 11.32 12.56
CA ILE A 248 -11.64 11.22 11.20
C ILE A 248 -11.39 9.76 10.84
N THR A 249 -11.01 8.90 11.80
CA THR A 249 -10.77 7.48 11.53
C THR A 249 -12.06 6.76 11.13
N ASN A 250 -13.22 7.18 11.63
CA ASN A 250 -14.50 6.61 11.22
C ASN A 250 -14.96 7.11 9.84
N ARG A 251 -14.67 8.37 9.49
CA ARG A 251 -15.14 8.98 8.22
C ARG A 251 -14.23 8.67 7.04
N GLU A 252 -12.92 8.72 7.25
CA GLU A 252 -11.89 8.61 6.22
C GLU A 252 -10.78 7.62 6.65
N PRO A 253 -11.11 6.35 7.02
CA PRO A 253 -10.17 5.41 7.67
C PRO A 253 -8.88 5.20 6.88
N PHE A 254 -8.95 5.21 5.56
CA PHE A 254 -7.83 4.92 4.67
C PHE A 254 -7.08 6.15 4.16
N GLU A 255 -7.66 7.34 4.32
CA GLU A 255 -7.10 8.59 3.82
C GLU A 255 -6.56 9.43 4.97
N LYS A 256 -7.39 10.30 5.57
CA LYS A 256 -6.99 11.17 6.67
C LYS A 256 -6.96 10.46 8.02
N GLY A 257 -7.54 9.27 8.11
CA GLY A 257 -7.64 8.44 9.33
C GLY A 257 -6.43 7.56 9.64
N TRP A 258 -5.30 7.72 8.93
CA TRP A 258 -4.06 7.07 9.32
C TRP A 258 -3.63 7.51 10.73
N LEU A 259 -3.04 6.61 11.51
CA LEU A 259 -2.71 6.86 12.91
C LEU A 259 -1.26 7.27 13.09
N PHE A 260 -0.35 6.54 12.45
CA PHE A 260 1.09 6.76 12.53
C PHE A 260 1.81 6.21 11.30
N ALA A 261 3.05 6.66 11.10
CA ALA A 261 3.95 6.18 10.05
C ALA A 261 5.13 5.44 10.67
N VAL A 262 5.55 4.36 10.01
CA VAL A 262 6.58 3.43 10.47
C VAL A 262 7.67 3.28 9.42
N ARG A 263 8.94 3.18 9.85
CA ARG A 263 10.05 2.72 9.01
C ARG A 263 10.54 1.35 9.46
N THR A 264 10.86 0.51 8.48
CA THR A 264 11.43 -0.82 8.67
C THR A 264 12.68 -0.98 7.79
N ALA A 265 13.58 -1.88 8.19
CA ALA A 265 14.79 -2.17 7.43
C ALA A 265 14.51 -2.96 6.13
N ASP A 266 13.43 -3.74 6.08
CA ASP A 266 13.06 -4.54 4.91
C ASP A 266 11.53 -4.50 4.68
N ILE A 267 11.09 -3.49 3.93
CA ILE A 267 9.68 -3.27 3.59
C ILE A 267 9.09 -4.51 2.91
N ASN A 268 9.82 -5.15 2.01
CA ASN A 268 9.29 -6.30 1.27
C ASN A 268 9.08 -7.51 2.18
N LYS A 269 9.98 -7.75 3.14
CA LYS A 269 9.80 -8.80 4.14
C LYS A 269 8.63 -8.50 5.06
N THR A 270 8.57 -7.28 5.59
CA THR A 270 7.50 -6.82 6.48
C THR A 270 6.13 -6.93 5.82
N MET A 271 5.98 -6.41 4.60
CA MET A 271 4.70 -6.41 3.89
C MET A 271 4.27 -7.79 3.36
N LYS A 272 5.10 -8.84 3.46
CA LYS A 272 4.72 -10.23 3.15
C LYS A 272 3.97 -10.91 4.29
N GLN A 273 4.02 -10.36 5.50
CA GLN A 273 3.31 -10.88 6.67
C GLN A 273 1.84 -10.45 6.71
N LEU A 274 1.41 -9.62 5.75
CA LEU A 274 0.09 -9.00 5.70
C LEU A 274 -0.73 -9.54 4.52
N MET A 275 -2.04 -9.58 4.73
CA MET A 275 -3.03 -10.02 3.75
C MET A 275 -3.24 -8.95 2.68
N LYS A 276 -3.38 -9.37 1.42
CA LYS A 276 -3.60 -8.46 0.27
C LYS A 276 -4.59 -9.04 -0.71
N ASP A 277 -5.16 -8.19 -1.54
CA ASP A 277 -6.00 -8.58 -2.68
C ASP A 277 -7.06 -9.60 -2.24
N THR A 278 -7.15 -10.75 -2.90
CA THR A 278 -8.12 -11.82 -2.61
C THR A 278 -8.05 -12.32 -1.17
N GLU A 279 -6.86 -12.45 -0.59
CA GLU A 279 -6.71 -12.94 0.80
C GLU A 279 -7.40 -12.01 1.80
N SER A 280 -7.29 -10.68 1.60
CA SER A 280 -7.97 -9.71 2.46
C SER A 280 -9.48 -9.72 2.30
N LEU A 281 -9.98 -10.01 1.09
CA LEU A 281 -11.42 -10.11 0.80
C LEU A 281 -12.01 -11.36 1.45
N ASP A 282 -11.32 -12.50 1.35
CA ASP A 282 -11.77 -13.76 1.95
C ASP A 282 -11.75 -13.68 3.49
N TRP A 283 -10.68 -13.12 4.05
CA TRP A 283 -10.58 -12.88 5.49
C TRP A 283 -11.70 -11.97 6.00
N MET A 284 -11.95 -10.83 5.35
CA MET A 284 -13.00 -9.91 5.79
C MET A 284 -14.39 -10.53 5.72
N ASN A 285 -14.69 -11.32 4.69
CA ASN A 285 -15.94 -12.08 4.64
C ASN A 285 -16.09 -12.98 5.88
N GLY A 286 -15.02 -13.66 6.29
CA GLY A 286 -15.03 -14.51 7.49
C GLY A 286 -15.20 -13.73 8.80
N GLU A 287 -14.61 -12.55 8.92
CA GLU A 287 -14.82 -11.68 10.10
C GLU A 287 -16.27 -11.16 10.15
N ILE A 288 -16.86 -10.80 9.01
CA ILE A 288 -18.28 -10.40 8.92
C ILE A 288 -19.19 -11.57 9.30
N ASP A 289 -18.96 -12.78 8.78
CA ASP A 289 -19.74 -13.97 9.14
C ASP A 289 -19.64 -14.29 10.65
N THR A 290 -18.48 -14.03 11.25
CA THR A 290 -18.27 -14.21 12.69
C THR A 290 -19.09 -13.19 13.49
N LEU A 291 -19.06 -11.93 13.08
CA LEU A 291 -19.82 -10.86 13.70
C LEU A 291 -21.34 -11.09 13.59
N GLU A 292 -21.84 -11.49 12.42
CA GLU A 292 -23.26 -11.80 12.20
C GLU A 292 -23.76 -12.89 13.16
N LYS A 293 -22.96 -13.95 13.37
CA LYS A 293 -23.28 -15.01 14.36
C LYS A 293 -23.30 -14.49 15.80
N MET A 294 -22.38 -13.58 16.15
CA MET A 294 -22.36 -12.96 17.47
C MET A 294 -23.60 -12.08 17.69
N ILE A 295 -24.00 -11.33 16.66
CA ILE A 295 -25.22 -10.52 16.69
C ILE A 295 -26.45 -11.41 16.83
N GLU A 296 -26.55 -12.49 16.04
CA GLU A 296 -27.68 -13.41 16.11
C GLU A 296 -27.83 -14.05 17.49
N ALA A 297 -26.71 -14.38 18.15
CA ALA A 297 -26.73 -14.94 19.50
C ALA A 297 -27.29 -14.00 20.57
N VAL A 298 -27.26 -12.69 20.32
CA VAL A 298 -27.68 -11.64 21.27
C VAL A 298 -29.03 -11.04 20.90
N ALA A 299 -29.23 -10.69 19.63
CA ALA A 299 -30.42 -10.01 19.12
C ALA A 299 -31.46 -10.97 18.52
N GLY A 300 -31.12 -12.25 18.35
CA GLY A 300 -31.94 -13.22 17.62
C GLY A 300 -31.75 -13.13 16.11
N PRO A 301 -32.54 -13.88 15.32
CA PRO A 301 -32.39 -13.95 13.87
C PRO A 301 -32.46 -12.57 13.21
N LEU A 302 -31.46 -12.26 12.39
CA LEU A 302 -31.44 -11.05 11.58
C LEU A 302 -32.50 -11.13 10.47
N ALA A 303 -33.07 -9.98 10.09
CA ALA A 303 -34.02 -9.91 8.99
C ALA A 303 -33.36 -10.35 7.67
N VAL A 304 -34.11 -11.08 6.84
CA VAL A 304 -33.65 -11.64 5.54
C VAL A 304 -33.53 -10.55 4.46
N ASP A 305 -33.80 -9.29 4.77
CA ASP A 305 -33.88 -8.20 3.79
C ASP A 305 -32.54 -7.71 3.27
N GLY A 306 -31.41 -8.31 3.70
CA GLY A 306 -30.09 -8.02 3.15
C GLY A 306 -29.56 -6.65 3.54
N GLY A 307 -29.92 -6.17 4.74
CA GLY A 307 -29.39 -4.91 5.29
C GLY A 307 -27.87 -4.91 5.47
N TYR A 308 -27.27 -3.73 5.33
CA TYR A 308 -25.86 -3.51 5.66
C TYR A 308 -25.68 -3.43 7.18
N LEU A 309 -24.50 -3.81 7.67
CA LEU A 309 -24.11 -3.56 9.06
C LEU A 309 -24.21 -2.06 9.34
N ALA A 310 -24.94 -1.71 10.40
CA ALA A 310 -25.03 -0.33 10.87
C ALA A 310 -23.66 0.17 11.34
N ASP A 311 -23.46 1.48 11.27
CA ASP A 311 -22.34 2.10 11.97
C ASP A 311 -22.57 1.99 13.49
N ASP A 312 -21.49 1.88 14.26
CA ASP A 312 -21.52 1.80 15.72
C ASP A 312 -22.28 0.59 16.28
N ILE A 313 -21.87 -0.61 15.86
CA ILE A 313 -22.49 -1.88 16.27
C ILE A 313 -22.49 -2.05 17.79
N PHE A 314 -21.37 -1.77 18.46
CA PHE A 314 -21.30 -1.84 19.92
C PHE A 314 -22.25 -0.85 20.61
N GLY A 315 -22.44 0.35 20.04
CA GLY A 315 -23.40 1.32 20.56
C GLY A 315 -24.85 0.86 20.41
N ALA A 316 -25.17 0.14 19.33
CA ALA A 316 -26.50 -0.41 19.08
C ALA A 316 -26.79 -1.69 19.86
N LEU A 317 -25.78 -2.53 20.08
CA LEU A 317 -25.87 -3.83 20.78
C LEU A 317 -24.77 -3.96 21.85
N PRO A 318 -24.89 -3.25 22.99
CA PRO A 318 -23.89 -3.30 24.06
C PRO A 318 -23.70 -4.70 24.66
N GLU A 319 -24.71 -5.56 24.56
CA GLU A 319 -24.71 -6.95 25.07
C GLU A 319 -23.69 -7.85 24.36
N LEU A 320 -23.21 -7.47 23.17
CA LEU A 320 -22.07 -8.13 22.53
C LEU A 320 -20.80 -8.11 23.39
N GLY A 321 -20.69 -7.10 24.25
CA GLY A 321 -19.61 -6.93 25.22
C GLY A 321 -18.31 -6.42 24.59
N TRP A 322 -17.84 -5.26 25.04
CA TRP A 322 -16.61 -4.64 24.51
C TRP A 322 -15.41 -5.59 24.54
N THR A 323 -15.14 -6.22 25.68
CA THR A 323 -14.01 -7.14 25.85
C THR A 323 -14.11 -8.36 24.92
N ASN A 324 -15.33 -8.83 24.66
CA ASN A 324 -15.56 -9.96 23.77
C ASN A 324 -15.29 -9.58 22.30
N LEU A 325 -15.74 -8.39 21.88
CA LEU A 325 -15.44 -7.83 20.57
C LEU A 325 -13.92 -7.60 20.40
N ALA A 326 -13.26 -6.96 21.37
CA ALA A 326 -11.82 -6.73 21.33
C ALA A 326 -11.02 -8.04 21.20
N LYS A 327 -11.34 -9.03 22.03
CA LYS A 327 -10.68 -10.34 21.98
C LYS A 327 -10.91 -11.06 20.65
N THR A 328 -12.11 -10.95 20.10
CA THR A 328 -12.49 -11.67 18.87
C THR A 328 -11.86 -11.02 17.64
N PHE A 329 -11.93 -9.70 17.52
CA PHE A 329 -11.57 -8.98 16.30
C PHE A 329 -10.18 -8.34 16.38
N LEU A 330 -9.82 -7.72 17.51
CA LEU A 330 -8.49 -7.11 17.69
C LEU A 330 -7.43 -8.11 18.17
N LYS A 331 -7.86 -9.30 18.61
CA LYS A 331 -7.02 -10.39 19.13
C LYS A 331 -6.25 -10.01 20.40
N THR A 332 -6.83 -9.14 21.24
CA THR A 332 -6.26 -8.62 22.49
C THR A 332 -7.14 -8.85 23.70
#